data_AF-A0A7V9SKB4-F1
#
_entry.id   AF-A0A7V9SKB4-F1
#
_cell.length_a   1.000
_cell.length_b   1.000
_cell.length_c   1.000
_cell.angle_alpha   90.00
_cell.angle_beta   90.00
_cell.angle_gamma   90.00
#
_symmetry.space_group_name_H-M   'P 1'
#
loop_
_entity.id
_entity.type
_entity.pdbx_description
1 polymer ?
#
loop_
_entity_poly.entity_id
_entity_poly.type
_entity_poly.pdbx_seq_one_letter_code
_entity_poly.pdbx_strand_id
1 'polypeptide(L)'
;ISESTAFLMASMLADVINSGTAYRARQAGFTLPAAGKTGTTNDYVDAWFVGFTPQVVTGVWIGFDQPKTIIRGGYAGEVAVPTWANFMKVATKGHKPEWIARPSDIAGTNVCRLSGLLPNDGCDGVDVVSRDGSVESRSMIYTEYFVRGTQPSAVCSLHPRRSFMDALAGAFGKDTGPPPIPSDSAALPTPPARPTTGTSPGGAAGAGSPAGASREEAEAPRRRGFWSRVLGRGDDNRKEEEEKKRQDEQKKAQEQQKKGGGR
;
A
#
# COMPACT_ATOMS: atom_id res chain seq x y z
N ILE A 1 1.69 -32.65 -0.33
CA ILE A 1 2.12 -31.63 0.65
C ILE A 1 0.98 -31.38 1.63
N SER A 2 1.23 -31.07 2.90
CA SER A 2 0.14 -30.75 3.84
C SER A 2 -0.40 -29.32 3.61
N GLU A 3 -1.61 -29.06 4.10
CA GLU A 3 -2.21 -27.71 4.06
C GLU A 3 -1.34 -26.69 4.81
N SER A 4 -0.78 -27.06 5.96
CA SER A 4 0.13 -26.22 6.74
C SER A 4 1.42 -25.91 5.97
N THR A 5 2.03 -26.90 5.30
CA THR A 5 3.19 -26.63 4.42
C THR A 5 2.82 -25.69 3.27
N ALA A 6 1.67 -25.90 2.63
CA ALA A 6 1.21 -25.05 1.53
C ALA A 6 0.95 -23.61 1.99
N PHE A 7 0.31 -23.43 3.16
CA PHE A 7 0.07 -22.12 3.75
C PHE A 7 1.37 -21.38 4.09
N LEU A 8 2.32 -22.05 4.73
CA LEU A 8 3.62 -21.47 5.07
C LEU A 8 4.38 -21.05 3.79
N MET A 9 4.41 -21.91 2.77
CA MET A 9 5.01 -21.58 1.49
C MET A 9 4.32 -20.39 0.81
N ALA A 10 2.99 -20.36 0.81
CA ALA A 10 2.24 -19.25 0.24
C ALA A 10 2.49 -17.93 1.00
N SER A 11 2.60 -17.98 2.34
CA SER A 11 2.93 -16.81 3.16
C SER A 11 4.31 -16.25 2.78
N MET A 12 5.34 -17.11 2.72
CA MET A 12 6.69 -16.69 2.29
C MET A 12 6.71 -16.14 0.86
N LEU A 13 5.95 -16.75 -0.05
CA LEU A 13 5.87 -16.29 -1.44
C LEU A 13 5.04 -15.01 -1.60
N ALA A 14 4.16 -14.67 -0.65
CA ALA A 14 3.45 -13.40 -0.63
C ALA A 14 4.40 -12.23 -0.37
N ASP A 15 5.39 -12.44 0.51
CA ASP A 15 6.42 -11.43 0.79
C ASP A 15 7.26 -11.09 -0.43
N VAL A 16 7.52 -12.06 -1.32
CA VAL A 16 8.20 -11.80 -2.61
C VAL A 16 7.47 -10.73 -3.43
N ILE A 17 6.14 -10.72 -3.40
CA ILE A 17 5.30 -9.72 -4.10
C ILE A 17 5.15 -8.44 -3.28
N ASN A 18 5.04 -8.53 -1.95
CA ASN A 18 4.72 -7.37 -1.12
C ASN A 18 5.93 -6.52 -0.73
N SER A 19 7.13 -7.11 -0.69
CA SER A 19 8.37 -6.44 -0.28
C SER A 19 9.65 -6.98 -0.96
N GLY A 20 9.57 -8.12 -1.65
CA GLY A 20 10.71 -8.77 -2.28
C GLY A 20 10.90 -8.48 -3.77
N THR A 21 11.48 -9.44 -4.49
CA THR A 21 11.92 -9.28 -5.89
C THR A 21 10.78 -9.07 -6.89
N ALA A 22 9.52 -9.34 -6.52
CA ALA A 22 8.34 -9.11 -7.33
C ALA A 22 7.53 -7.89 -6.88
N TYR A 23 8.09 -7.01 -6.04
CA TYR A 23 7.42 -5.77 -5.59
C TYR A 23 6.91 -4.88 -6.73
N ARG A 24 7.53 -4.99 -7.91
CA ARG A 24 7.06 -4.34 -9.13
C ARG A 24 5.61 -4.67 -9.51
N ALA A 25 5.06 -5.82 -9.11
CA ALA A 25 3.65 -6.12 -9.32
C ALA A 25 2.73 -5.12 -8.58
N ARG A 26 3.12 -4.73 -7.36
CA ARG A 26 2.43 -3.69 -6.58
C ARG A 26 2.60 -2.32 -7.21
N GLN A 27 3.80 -1.98 -7.67
CA GLN A 27 4.06 -0.73 -8.40
C GLN A 27 3.26 -0.65 -9.71
N ALA A 28 3.03 -1.78 -10.39
CA ALA A 28 2.18 -1.90 -11.58
C ALA A 28 0.67 -1.86 -11.27
N GLY A 29 0.28 -1.67 -10.00
CA GLY A 29 -1.10 -1.48 -9.56
C GLY A 29 -1.89 -2.76 -9.33
N PHE A 30 -1.26 -3.94 -9.28
CA PHE A 30 -1.95 -5.16 -8.89
C PHE A 30 -2.11 -5.22 -7.36
N THR A 31 -3.34 -5.22 -6.86
CA THR A 31 -3.64 -5.03 -5.43
C THR A 31 -4.22 -6.25 -4.72
N LEU A 32 -4.64 -7.30 -5.42
CA LEU A 32 -5.19 -8.48 -4.75
C LEU A 32 -4.12 -9.24 -3.95
N PRO A 33 -4.50 -9.96 -2.88
CA PRO A 33 -3.62 -10.91 -2.21
C PRO A 33 -3.06 -11.92 -3.23
N ALA A 34 -1.73 -12.01 -3.30
CA ALA A 34 -1.04 -12.89 -4.24
C ALA A 34 0.31 -13.32 -3.68
N ALA A 35 0.80 -14.44 -4.19
CA ALA A 35 2.12 -14.99 -3.93
C ALA A 35 2.79 -15.39 -5.24
N GLY A 36 4.12 -15.39 -5.29
CA GLY A 36 4.83 -15.82 -6.48
C GLY A 36 6.34 -15.77 -6.34
N LYS A 37 7.03 -16.24 -7.37
CA LYS A 37 8.50 -16.27 -7.37
C LYS A 37 9.06 -15.84 -8.72
N THR A 38 10.07 -14.98 -8.65
CA THR A 38 10.91 -14.62 -9.79
C THR A 38 11.97 -15.69 -10.04
N GLY A 39 12.22 -15.98 -11.32
CA GLY A 39 13.35 -16.77 -11.81
C GLY A 39 14.07 -16.02 -12.92
N THR A 40 15.40 -16.01 -12.92
CA THR A 40 16.21 -15.38 -13.97
C THR A 40 17.42 -16.27 -14.19
N THR A 41 17.66 -16.67 -15.44
CA THR A 41 18.83 -17.47 -15.79
C THR A 41 20.05 -16.57 -16.02
N ASN A 42 21.23 -17.19 -16.12
CA ASN A 42 22.48 -16.49 -16.37
C ASN A 42 22.39 -15.66 -17.66
N ASP A 43 23.17 -14.58 -17.75
CA ASP A 43 23.26 -13.70 -18.91
C ASP A 43 21.92 -13.09 -19.37
N TYR A 44 20.90 -13.12 -18.50
CA TYR A 44 19.55 -12.61 -18.74
C TYR A 44 18.89 -13.22 -19.98
N VAL A 45 19.11 -14.52 -20.23
CA VAL A 45 18.52 -15.20 -21.39
C VAL A 45 17.07 -15.62 -21.17
N ASP A 46 16.68 -15.90 -19.92
CA ASP A 46 15.30 -16.16 -19.51
C ASP A 46 14.89 -15.32 -18.30
N ALA A 47 13.66 -14.81 -18.37
CA ALA A 47 12.98 -14.17 -17.27
C ALA A 47 11.65 -14.86 -17.01
N TRP A 48 11.51 -15.44 -15.82
CA TRP A 48 10.32 -16.16 -15.36
C TRP A 48 9.66 -15.45 -14.18
N PHE A 49 8.34 -15.41 -14.20
CA PHE A 49 7.57 -15.17 -12.99
C PHE A 49 6.36 -16.11 -12.93
N VAL A 50 6.27 -16.89 -11.87
CA VAL A 50 5.10 -17.72 -11.59
C VAL A 50 4.47 -17.18 -10.32
N GLY A 51 3.21 -16.76 -10.43
CA GLY A 51 2.46 -16.19 -9.33
C GLY A 51 1.00 -16.61 -9.36
N PHE A 52 0.35 -16.52 -8.20
CA PHE A 52 -1.03 -16.93 -8.02
C PHE A 52 -1.77 -16.02 -7.04
N THR A 53 -3.08 -15.99 -7.22
CA THR A 53 -4.09 -15.64 -6.22
C THR A 53 -4.74 -16.95 -5.74
N PRO A 54 -5.59 -16.97 -4.70
CA PRO A 54 -6.26 -18.22 -4.29
C PRO A 54 -7.09 -18.90 -5.38
N GLN A 55 -7.48 -18.17 -6.44
CA GLN A 55 -8.37 -18.68 -7.50
C GLN A 55 -7.67 -18.91 -8.85
N VAL A 56 -6.51 -18.28 -9.09
CA VAL A 56 -5.85 -18.28 -10.41
C VAL A 56 -4.34 -18.33 -10.24
N VAL A 57 -3.69 -19.24 -10.97
CA VAL A 57 -2.24 -19.31 -11.14
C VAL A 57 -1.86 -18.91 -12.57
N THR A 58 -0.80 -18.12 -12.70
CA THR A 58 -0.28 -17.66 -13.98
C THR A 58 1.25 -17.72 -13.98
N GLY A 59 1.81 -18.30 -15.04
CA GLY A 59 3.24 -18.24 -15.35
C GLY A 59 3.49 -17.31 -16.53
N VAL A 60 4.52 -16.48 -16.43
CA VAL A 60 5.03 -15.64 -17.52
C VAL A 60 6.48 -15.99 -17.74
N TRP A 61 6.82 -16.32 -18.98
CA TRP A 61 8.19 -16.43 -19.46
C TRP A 61 8.43 -15.40 -20.55
N ILE A 62 9.61 -14.80 -20.51
CA ILE A 62 10.12 -13.94 -21.55
C ILE A 62 11.53 -14.42 -21.88
N GLY A 63 11.77 -14.63 -23.17
CA GLY A 63 13.03 -15.09 -23.74
C GLY A 63 12.94 -15.09 -25.26
N PHE A 64 13.99 -15.56 -25.91
CA PHE A 64 14.02 -15.75 -27.36
C PHE A 64 14.08 -17.23 -27.69
N ASP A 65 13.48 -17.61 -28.82
CA ASP A 65 13.50 -19.01 -29.31
C ASP A 65 14.92 -19.56 -29.47
N GLN A 66 15.85 -18.69 -29.87
CA GLN A 66 17.29 -18.95 -29.84
C GLN A 66 17.89 -18.18 -28.66
N PRO A 67 18.54 -18.85 -27.68
CA PRO A 67 19.02 -18.21 -26.47
C PRO A 67 19.92 -17.01 -26.75
N LYS A 68 19.49 -15.84 -26.32
CA LYS A 68 20.27 -14.60 -26.34
C LYS A 68 19.80 -13.70 -25.21
N THR A 69 20.67 -12.82 -24.75
CA THR A 69 20.34 -11.84 -23.70
C THR A 69 19.10 -11.02 -24.10
N ILE A 70 18.09 -11.03 -23.24
CA ILE A 70 16.83 -10.27 -23.43
C ILE A 70 17.13 -8.78 -23.49
N ILE A 71 17.72 -8.30 -22.40
CA ILE A 71 18.24 -6.94 -22.22
C ILE A 71 19.28 -7.01 -21.10
N ARG A 72 20.30 -6.15 -21.15
CA ARG A 72 21.29 -6.07 -20.06
C ARG A 72 20.56 -5.67 -18.77
N GLY A 73 20.65 -6.50 -17.73
CA GLY A 73 19.91 -6.30 -16.48
C GLY A 73 18.43 -6.69 -16.57
N GLY A 74 18.05 -7.52 -17.55
CA GLY A 74 16.69 -8.02 -17.77
C GLY A 74 16.23 -9.05 -16.74
N TYR A 75 16.29 -8.71 -15.46
CA TYR A 75 15.78 -9.57 -14.39
C TYR A 75 14.27 -9.77 -14.54
N ALA A 76 13.75 -10.90 -14.06
CA ALA A 76 12.32 -11.17 -14.09
C ALA A 76 11.46 -10.10 -13.39
N GLY A 77 11.99 -9.46 -12.34
CA GLY A 77 11.33 -8.33 -11.69
C GLY A 77 11.12 -7.12 -12.60
N GLU A 78 11.93 -6.95 -13.66
CA GLU A 78 11.83 -5.86 -14.65
C GLU A 78 10.83 -6.18 -15.75
N VAL A 79 10.84 -7.43 -16.26
CA VAL A 79 10.14 -7.76 -17.51
C VAL A 79 8.96 -8.72 -17.32
N ALA A 80 9.13 -9.79 -16.55
CA ALA A 80 8.11 -10.83 -16.40
C ALA A 80 7.03 -10.42 -15.37
N VAL A 81 7.45 -9.81 -14.26
CA VAL A 81 6.54 -9.40 -13.17
C VAL A 81 5.52 -8.33 -13.61
N PRO A 82 5.90 -7.23 -14.30
CA PRO A 82 4.91 -6.26 -14.78
C PRO A 82 3.94 -6.84 -15.81
N THR A 83 4.42 -7.74 -16.67
CA THR A 83 3.57 -8.46 -17.65
C THR A 83 2.54 -9.33 -16.93
N TRP A 84 2.97 -10.10 -15.93
CA TRP A 84 2.08 -10.88 -15.08
C TRP A 84 1.05 -9.99 -14.37
N ALA A 85 1.47 -8.86 -13.80
CA ALA A 85 0.59 -7.96 -13.06
C ALA A 85 -0.48 -7.34 -13.99
N ASN A 86 -0.11 -6.97 -15.21
CA ASN A 86 -1.05 -6.46 -16.21
C ASN A 86 -2.08 -7.50 -16.63
N PHE A 87 -1.64 -8.73 -16.89
CA PHE A 87 -2.53 -9.84 -17.19
C PHE A 87 -3.49 -10.12 -16.03
N MET A 88 -2.96 -10.26 -14.82
CA MET A 88 -3.75 -10.63 -13.64
C MET A 88 -4.78 -9.56 -13.28
N LYS A 89 -4.50 -8.26 -13.44
CA LYS A 89 -5.50 -7.20 -13.25
C LYS A 89 -6.75 -7.41 -14.10
N VAL A 90 -6.60 -7.92 -15.32
CA VAL A 90 -7.73 -8.21 -16.21
C VAL A 90 -8.35 -9.56 -15.86
N ALA A 91 -7.52 -10.59 -15.69
CA ALA A 91 -7.98 -11.95 -15.42
C ALA A 91 -8.75 -12.09 -14.10
N THR A 92 -8.42 -11.27 -13.09
CA THR A 92 -9.09 -11.29 -11.77
C THR A 92 -10.06 -10.13 -11.58
N LYS A 93 -10.54 -9.51 -12.66
CA LYS A 93 -11.51 -8.42 -12.57
C LYS A 93 -12.80 -8.92 -11.90
N GLY A 94 -13.17 -8.30 -10.78
CA GLY A 94 -14.34 -8.67 -9.99
C GLY A 94 -14.09 -9.76 -8.93
N HIS A 95 -12.88 -10.30 -8.84
CA HIS A 95 -12.52 -11.21 -7.75
C HIS A 95 -12.46 -10.45 -6.43
N LYS A 96 -12.82 -11.14 -5.34
CA LYS A 96 -12.71 -10.60 -3.99
C LYS A 96 -11.27 -10.70 -3.48
N PRO A 97 -10.80 -9.74 -2.66
CA PRO A 97 -9.48 -9.77 -2.06
C PRO A 97 -9.43 -10.75 -0.87
N GLU A 98 -9.61 -12.04 -1.15
CA GLU A 98 -9.50 -13.11 -0.16
C GLU A 98 -8.10 -13.74 -0.21
N TRP A 99 -7.62 -14.21 0.93
CA TRP A 99 -6.36 -14.95 1.03
C TRP A 99 -6.61 -16.40 1.44
N ILE A 100 -5.57 -17.23 1.36
CA ILE A 100 -5.64 -18.63 1.76
C ILE A 100 -5.95 -18.70 3.27
N ALA A 101 -6.96 -19.51 3.62
CA ALA A 101 -7.33 -19.73 5.00
C ALA A 101 -6.18 -20.35 5.78
N ARG A 102 -5.89 -19.81 6.97
CA ARG A 102 -4.88 -20.35 7.88
C ARG A 102 -5.37 -21.69 8.44
N PRO A 103 -4.64 -22.80 8.20
CA PRO A 103 -4.97 -24.10 8.81
C PRO A 103 -4.93 -24.03 10.34
N SER A 104 -5.74 -24.84 11.03
CA SER A 104 -5.88 -24.80 12.50
C SER A 104 -4.61 -25.22 13.27
N ASP A 105 -3.76 -26.01 12.61
CA ASP A 105 -2.46 -26.43 13.12
C ASP A 105 -1.36 -25.39 12.88
N ILE A 106 -1.65 -24.25 12.26
CA ILE A 106 -0.74 -23.11 12.16
C ILE A 106 -1.01 -22.10 13.27
N ALA A 107 0.05 -21.68 13.96
CA ALA A 107 0.02 -20.61 14.94
C ALA A 107 0.78 -19.38 14.43
N GLY A 108 0.24 -18.19 14.69
CA GLY A 108 0.98 -16.94 14.57
C GLY A 108 1.83 -16.72 15.81
N THR A 109 3.09 -16.33 15.66
CA THR A 109 3.98 -16.05 16.78
C THR A 109 4.83 -14.84 16.48
N ASN A 110 4.85 -13.90 17.42
CA ASN A 110 5.76 -12.76 17.34
C ASN A 110 7.19 -13.24 17.55
N VAL A 111 8.08 -12.88 16.64
CA VAL A 111 9.50 -13.23 16.67
C VAL A 111 10.33 -11.98 16.42
N CYS A 112 11.56 -11.99 16.94
CA CYS A 112 12.55 -11.00 16.60
C CYS A 112 13.11 -11.27 15.19
N ARG A 113 13.06 -10.27 14.33
CA ARG A 113 13.53 -10.26 12.93
C ARG A 113 14.98 -10.71 12.77
N LEU A 114 15.84 -10.42 13.75
CA LEU A 114 17.26 -10.74 13.69
C LEU A 114 17.60 -12.11 14.29
N SER A 115 16.97 -12.49 15.40
CA SER A 115 17.31 -13.75 16.09
C SER A 115 16.42 -14.93 15.70
N GLY A 116 15.22 -14.68 15.16
CA GLY A 116 14.20 -15.71 14.94
C GLY A 116 13.60 -16.29 16.23
N LEU A 117 13.95 -15.72 17.39
CA LEU A 117 13.49 -16.15 18.71
C LEU A 117 12.34 -15.28 19.23
N LEU A 118 11.72 -15.68 20.34
CA LEU A 118 10.68 -14.87 20.98
C LEU A 118 11.25 -13.50 21.39
N PRO A 119 10.56 -12.39 21.09
CA PRO A 119 11.07 -11.06 21.38
C PRO A 119 11.08 -10.78 22.89
N ASN A 120 11.93 -9.85 23.29
CA ASN A 120 11.90 -9.19 24.60
C ASN A 120 11.69 -7.68 24.38
N ASP A 121 11.60 -6.90 25.46
CA ASP A 121 11.36 -5.45 25.38
C ASP A 121 12.46 -4.68 24.62
N GLY A 122 13.68 -5.21 24.58
CA GLY A 122 14.77 -4.63 23.78
C GLY A 122 14.53 -4.74 22.27
N CYS A 123 13.63 -5.62 21.82
CA CYS A 123 13.32 -5.80 20.41
C CYS A 123 12.35 -4.74 19.86
N ASP A 124 11.68 -3.95 20.70
CA ASP A 124 10.61 -3.05 20.25
C ASP A 124 11.13 -1.73 19.65
N GLY A 125 12.31 -1.28 20.05
CA GLY A 125 12.92 -0.05 19.55
C GLY A 125 14.42 -0.20 19.42
N VAL A 126 14.85 -0.68 18.25
CA VAL A 126 16.26 -0.85 17.89
C VAL A 126 16.64 0.21 16.86
N ASP A 127 17.73 0.92 17.13
CA ASP A 127 18.25 1.93 16.22
C ASP A 127 18.88 1.26 14.98
N VAL A 128 18.34 1.55 13.81
CA VAL A 128 18.79 1.05 12.52
C VAL A 128 19.42 2.19 11.75
N VAL A 129 20.66 1.99 11.31
CA VAL A 129 21.34 2.92 10.42
C VAL A 129 20.92 2.61 8.98
N SER A 130 20.23 3.56 8.36
CA SER A 130 19.86 3.53 6.95
C SER A 130 21.08 3.73 6.04
N ARG A 131 20.94 3.40 4.75
CA ARG A 131 22.02 3.55 3.76
C ARG A 131 22.51 4.99 3.56
N ASP A 132 21.66 5.96 3.87
CA ASP A 132 21.96 7.40 3.83
C ASP A 132 22.61 7.90 5.14
N GLY A 133 22.84 7.02 6.11
CA GLY A 133 23.42 7.34 7.41
C GLY A 133 22.41 7.85 8.45
N SER A 134 21.12 7.98 8.10
CA SER A 134 20.10 8.33 9.08
C SER A 134 19.89 7.18 10.09
N VAL A 135 19.59 7.55 11.34
CA VAL A 135 19.28 6.58 12.40
C VAL A 135 17.78 6.61 12.65
N GLU A 136 17.14 5.45 12.50
CA GLU A 136 15.71 5.28 12.75
C GLU A 136 15.50 4.19 13.79
N SER A 137 14.71 4.49 14.83
CA SER A 137 14.25 3.48 15.77
C SER A 137 13.17 2.62 15.12
N ARG A 138 13.40 1.31 15.01
CA ARG A 138 12.48 0.36 14.38
C ARG A 138 12.24 -0.84 15.30
N SER A 139 11.00 -1.30 15.35
CA SER A 139 10.67 -2.56 16.01
C SER A 139 11.21 -3.73 15.20
N MET A 140 11.93 -4.61 15.88
CA MET A 140 12.41 -5.89 15.34
C MET A 140 11.35 -6.97 15.49
N ILE A 141 10.20 -6.67 16.09
CA ILE A 141 9.14 -7.65 16.32
C ILE A 141 8.28 -7.75 15.06
N TYR A 142 8.13 -8.96 14.52
CA TYR A 142 7.16 -9.24 13.48
C TYR A 142 6.49 -10.59 13.72
N THR A 143 5.31 -10.80 13.15
CA THR A 143 4.62 -12.07 13.28
C THR A 143 5.06 -13.03 12.17
N GLU A 144 5.45 -14.23 12.59
CA GLU A 144 5.76 -15.35 11.70
C GLU A 144 4.82 -16.52 11.98
N TYR A 145 4.61 -17.37 10.98
CA TYR A 145 3.74 -18.54 11.10
C TYR A 145 4.54 -19.83 11.30
N PHE A 146 4.06 -20.67 12.22
CA PHE A 146 4.68 -21.95 12.54
C PHE A 146 3.64 -23.06 12.60
N VAL A 147 4.06 -24.29 12.33
CA VAL A 147 3.26 -25.46 12.75
C VAL A 147 3.21 -25.48 14.28
N ARG A 148 2.04 -25.75 14.85
CA ARG A 148 1.84 -25.77 16.29
C ARG A 148 2.76 -26.81 16.92
N GLY A 149 3.54 -26.40 17.92
CA GLY A 149 4.57 -27.21 18.55
C GLY A 149 5.98 -26.99 17.99
N THR A 150 6.14 -26.27 16.88
CA THR A 150 7.45 -25.94 16.29
C THR A 150 7.85 -24.48 16.46
N GLN A 151 7.11 -23.71 17.27
CA GLN A 151 7.47 -22.33 17.59
C GLN A 151 8.79 -22.26 18.37
N PRO A 152 9.56 -21.16 18.24
CA PRO A 152 10.70 -20.93 19.12
C PRO A 152 10.23 -20.81 20.58
N SER A 153 10.96 -21.45 21.49
CA SER A 153 10.73 -21.36 22.94
C SER A 153 11.75 -20.48 23.66
N ALA A 154 12.91 -20.25 23.03
CA ALA A 154 13.94 -19.36 23.57
C ALA A 154 13.61 -17.89 23.30
N VAL A 155 14.11 -17.01 24.17
CA VAL A 155 13.96 -15.55 24.07
C VAL A 155 15.19 -14.95 23.38
N CYS A 156 14.97 -13.90 22.61
CA CYS A 156 16.00 -13.14 21.92
C CYS A 156 17.12 -12.69 22.88
N SER A 157 18.36 -12.99 22.51
CA SER A 157 19.58 -12.56 23.20
C SER A 157 20.30 -11.41 22.50
N LEU A 158 19.91 -11.07 21.27
CA LEU A 158 20.58 -10.05 20.45
C LEU A 158 20.27 -8.62 20.88
N HIS A 159 19.06 -8.39 21.40
CA HIS A 159 18.65 -7.08 21.90
C HIS A 159 18.61 -7.15 23.43
N PRO A 160 19.60 -6.57 24.13
CA PRO A 160 19.61 -6.57 25.57
C PRO A 160 18.35 -5.86 26.08
N ARG A 161 17.75 -6.41 27.13
CA ARG A 161 16.64 -5.75 27.82
C ARG A 161 17.14 -4.39 28.30
N ARG A 162 16.39 -3.33 27.99
CA ARG A 162 16.67 -2.01 28.55
C ARG A 162 16.65 -2.16 30.07
N SER A 163 17.75 -1.80 30.71
CA SER A 163 17.91 -2.02 32.15
C SER A 163 16.95 -1.07 32.88
N PHE A 164 16.43 -1.49 34.02
CA PHE A 164 15.49 -0.69 34.83
C PHE A 164 16.01 0.73 35.15
N MET A 165 17.33 0.92 35.21
CA MET A 165 17.94 2.25 35.39
C MET A 165 17.83 3.17 34.16
N ASP A 166 17.84 2.62 32.94
CA ASP A 166 17.59 3.38 31.70
C ASP A 166 16.11 3.75 31.56
N ALA A 167 15.22 2.87 32.06
CA ALA A 167 13.79 3.13 32.11
C ALA A 167 13.43 4.15 33.22
N LEU A 168 14.07 4.09 34.39
CA LEU A 168 13.83 5.00 35.53
C LEU A 168 14.31 6.44 35.29
N ALA A 169 15.27 6.65 34.38
CA ALA A 169 15.58 7.99 33.89
C ALA A 169 14.35 8.63 33.19
N GLY A 170 13.35 7.83 32.81
CA GLY A 170 12.03 8.22 32.34
C GLY A 170 10.90 7.71 33.24
N ALA A 171 10.76 8.31 34.43
CA ALA A 171 9.58 8.26 35.30
C ALA A 171 9.34 6.99 36.16
N PHE A 172 9.09 7.25 37.44
CA PHE A 172 8.78 6.29 38.50
C PHE A 172 7.56 5.42 38.19
N GLY A 173 7.72 4.10 38.27
CA GLY A 173 6.61 3.14 38.31
C GLY A 173 7.10 1.70 38.34
N LYS A 174 6.67 0.93 39.36
CA LYS A 174 6.86 -0.52 39.43
C LYS A 174 6.21 -1.18 38.22
N ASP A 175 6.88 -2.15 37.60
CA ASP A 175 6.18 -3.14 36.76
C ASP A 175 6.84 -4.53 36.79
N THR A 176 6.01 -5.52 37.09
CA THR A 176 6.17 -6.90 36.61
C THR A 176 5.86 -6.88 35.11
N GLY A 177 6.89 -7.02 34.26
CA GLY A 177 6.70 -7.02 32.82
C GLY A 177 5.69 -8.09 32.36
N PRO A 178 4.85 -7.79 31.36
CA PRO A 178 3.83 -8.72 30.91
C PRO A 178 4.47 -9.97 30.27
N PRO A 179 3.82 -11.15 30.39
CA PRO A 179 4.27 -12.37 29.73
C PRO A 179 4.29 -12.17 28.20
N PRO A 180 5.09 -12.99 27.48
CA PRO A 180 5.15 -12.92 26.02
C PRO A 180 3.73 -12.99 25.43
N ILE A 181 3.48 -12.17 24.40
CA ILE A 181 2.20 -12.10 23.71
C ILE A 181 2.22 -13.12 22.58
N PRO A 182 1.65 -14.33 22.74
CA PRO A 182 1.29 -15.16 21.59
C PRO A 182 0.20 -14.43 20.81
N SER A 183 0.53 -13.95 19.62
CA SER A 183 -0.42 -13.30 18.74
C SER A 183 -1.21 -14.35 17.94
N ASP A 184 -2.20 -14.96 18.57
CA ASP A 184 -3.18 -15.78 17.83
C ASP A 184 -4.02 -14.94 16.82
N SER A 185 -3.94 -13.60 16.93
CA SER A 185 -4.62 -12.59 16.11
C SER A 185 -3.74 -11.96 15.01
N ALA A 186 -2.78 -12.69 14.46
CA ALA A 186 -1.98 -12.21 13.33
C ALA A 186 -2.85 -12.03 12.07
N ALA A 187 -2.83 -10.83 11.48
CA ALA A 187 -3.50 -10.58 10.21
C ALA A 187 -2.80 -11.37 9.08
N LEU A 188 -3.61 -11.92 8.16
CA LEU A 188 -3.12 -12.48 6.91
C LEU A 188 -2.34 -11.41 6.14
N PRO A 189 -1.40 -11.77 5.24
CA PRO A 189 -0.62 -10.81 4.47
C PRO A 189 -1.54 -9.87 3.68
N THR A 190 -1.74 -8.67 4.22
CA THR A 190 -2.47 -7.58 3.57
C THR A 190 -1.50 -6.83 2.67
N PRO A 191 -1.90 -6.40 1.46
CA PRO A 191 -1.08 -5.50 0.67
C PRO A 191 -0.70 -4.26 1.50
N PRO A 192 0.52 -3.72 1.36
CA PRO A 192 0.88 -2.48 2.05
C PRO A 192 -0.11 -1.37 1.65
N ALA A 193 -0.51 -0.56 2.63
CA ALA A 193 -1.35 0.60 2.41
C ALA A 193 -0.69 1.53 1.37
N ARG A 194 -1.50 2.01 0.41
CA ARG A 194 -1.07 2.89 -0.68
C ARG A 194 -0.31 4.11 -0.12
N PRO A 195 0.86 4.49 -0.67
CA PRO A 195 1.48 5.78 -0.35
C PRO A 195 0.51 6.90 -0.74
N THR A 196 0.16 7.78 0.21
CA THR A 196 -0.60 8.99 -0.09
C THR A 196 0.18 9.82 -1.10
N THR A 197 -0.40 9.99 -2.29
CA THR A 197 0.17 10.73 -3.40
C THR A 197 0.47 12.16 -3.00
N GLY A 198 1.74 12.55 -3.11
CA GLY A 198 2.14 13.95 -3.17
C GLY A 198 1.55 14.61 -4.42
N THR A 199 0.92 15.75 -4.20
CA THR A 199 0.37 16.65 -5.21
C THR A 199 1.46 17.16 -6.15
N SER A 200 1.31 16.91 -7.45
CA SER A 200 1.93 17.74 -8.51
C SER A 200 0.82 18.41 -9.33
N PRO A 201 0.95 19.71 -9.66
CA PRO A 201 -0.10 20.46 -10.33
C PRO A 201 -0.01 20.37 -11.86
N GLY A 202 -1.20 20.35 -12.49
CA GLY A 202 -1.52 21.20 -13.65
C GLY A 202 -1.09 20.72 -15.04
N GLY A 203 -1.95 19.95 -15.70
CA GLY A 203 -2.02 19.87 -17.16
C GLY A 203 -3.22 20.69 -17.68
N ALA A 204 -2.97 21.57 -18.65
CA ALA A 204 -3.93 22.46 -19.27
C ALA A 204 -4.61 21.85 -20.53
N ALA A 205 -5.82 22.35 -20.81
CA ALA A 205 -6.58 22.34 -22.07
C ALA A 205 -7.03 20.96 -22.62
N GLY A 206 -8.24 20.77 -23.15
CA GLY A 206 -9.35 21.66 -23.49
C GLY A 206 -10.22 20.99 -24.56
N ALA A 207 -11.49 21.42 -24.61
CA ALA A 207 -12.48 21.25 -25.69
C ALA A 207 -13.33 19.97 -25.77
N GLY A 208 -14.64 20.17 -25.58
CA GLY A 208 -15.60 19.92 -26.66
C GLY A 208 -16.56 18.75 -26.48
N SER A 209 -17.75 19.03 -25.95
CA SER A 209 -18.95 18.22 -26.17
C SER A 209 -20.13 19.17 -26.32
N PRO A 210 -21.16 18.84 -27.13
CA PRO A 210 -22.50 19.10 -26.62
C PRO A 210 -23.56 18.04 -26.95
N ALA A 211 -24.48 17.99 -25.99
CA ALA A 211 -25.93 17.84 -26.10
C ALA A 211 -26.55 16.45 -26.29
N GLY A 212 -27.50 16.14 -25.38
CA GLY A 212 -28.68 15.36 -25.75
C GLY A 212 -29.37 14.59 -24.63
N ALA A 213 -30.42 15.19 -24.08
CA ALA A 213 -31.63 14.56 -23.53
C ALA A 213 -31.70 14.06 -22.07
N SER A 214 -32.78 14.53 -21.47
CA SER A 214 -33.34 14.46 -20.12
C SER A 214 -33.84 13.09 -19.64
N ARG A 215 -33.81 12.88 -18.31
CA ARG A 215 -34.95 12.38 -17.52
C ARG A 215 -34.68 12.53 -16.01
N GLU A 216 -35.60 13.20 -15.31
CA GLU A 216 -35.70 13.27 -13.85
C GLU A 216 -36.30 11.96 -13.31
N GLU A 217 -35.77 11.43 -12.20
CA GLU A 217 -36.60 10.91 -11.10
C GLU A 217 -35.79 10.68 -9.79
N ALA A 218 -36.30 11.33 -8.74
CA ALA A 218 -36.34 10.98 -7.31
C ALA A 218 -35.05 10.68 -6.50
N GLU A 219 -34.70 11.64 -5.63
CA GLU A 219 -33.73 11.55 -4.52
C GLU A 219 -34.44 11.29 -3.18
N ALA A 220 -33.86 10.44 -2.32
CA ALA A 220 -34.24 10.25 -0.90
C ALA A 220 -32.97 9.97 -0.05
N PRO A 221 -32.96 10.27 1.27
CA PRO A 221 -32.11 11.34 1.81
C PRO A 221 -30.72 10.91 2.30
N ARG A 222 -29.75 11.81 2.11
CA ARG A 222 -28.39 11.73 2.67
C ARG A 222 -28.38 12.05 4.17
N ARG A 223 -27.81 11.14 4.96
CA ARG A 223 -27.47 11.37 6.37
C ARG A 223 -26.34 12.40 6.47
N ARG A 224 -26.59 13.51 7.19
CA ARG A 224 -25.60 14.53 7.54
C ARG A 224 -24.73 14.03 8.70
N GLY A 225 -23.42 14.06 8.51
CA GLY A 225 -22.42 13.71 9.52
C GLY A 225 -21.37 14.82 9.71
N PHE A 226 -21.49 15.50 10.84
CA PHE A 226 -20.45 16.00 11.75
C PHE A 226 -19.32 16.97 11.32
N TRP A 227 -19.08 17.32 10.05
CA TRP A 227 -17.97 18.25 9.70
C TRP A 227 -18.37 19.60 9.09
N SER A 228 -19.66 19.95 9.03
CA SER A 228 -20.12 21.19 8.36
C SER A 228 -20.09 22.46 9.22
N ARG A 229 -19.14 22.63 10.15
CA ARG A 229 -19.13 23.82 11.02
C ARG A 229 -17.77 24.42 11.39
N VAL A 230 -16.71 24.19 10.59
CA VAL A 230 -15.39 24.81 10.87
C VAL A 230 -14.71 25.50 9.68
N LEU A 231 -15.26 25.54 8.46
CA LEU A 231 -14.68 26.34 7.36
C LEU A 231 -15.77 26.98 6.50
N GLY A 232 -16.30 28.11 6.93
CA GLY A 232 -17.34 28.84 6.20
C GLY A 232 -17.43 30.30 6.63
N ARG A 233 -16.46 31.12 6.17
CA ARG A 233 -16.55 32.58 6.15
C ARG A 233 -15.39 33.16 5.31
N GLY A 234 -15.58 33.25 3.99
CA GLY A 234 -14.55 33.81 3.11
C GLY A 234 -14.94 33.93 1.63
N ASP A 235 -15.95 33.19 1.17
CA ASP A 235 -16.30 33.12 -0.26
C ASP A 235 -17.49 34.03 -0.66
N ASP A 236 -18.24 34.57 0.32
CA ASP A 236 -19.45 35.36 0.06
C ASP A 236 -19.14 36.83 -0.26
N ASN A 237 -18.17 37.46 0.43
CA ASN A 237 -17.78 38.85 0.18
C ASN A 237 -17.19 39.07 -1.23
N ARG A 238 -16.50 38.06 -1.78
CA ARG A 238 -15.87 38.15 -3.10
C ARG A 238 -16.90 38.09 -4.24
N LYS A 239 -17.99 37.35 -4.04
CA LYS A 239 -19.08 37.26 -5.01
C LYS A 239 -19.91 38.54 -5.06
N GLU A 240 -20.15 39.17 -3.91
CA GLU A 240 -20.84 40.47 -3.85
C GLU A 240 -20.03 41.60 -4.51
N GLU A 241 -18.69 41.62 -4.35
CA GLU A 241 -17.84 42.61 -5.03
C GLU A 241 -17.77 42.41 -6.55
N GLU A 242 -17.72 41.16 -7.03
CA GLU A 242 -17.71 40.86 -8.46
C GLU A 242 -19.05 41.19 -9.14
N GLU A 243 -20.16 41.00 -8.45
CA GLU A 243 -21.49 41.32 -8.98
C GLU A 243 -21.72 42.84 -9.06
N LYS A 244 -21.28 43.59 -8.04
CA LYS A 244 -21.35 45.07 -8.06
C LYS A 244 -20.51 45.67 -9.18
N LYS A 245 -19.32 45.11 -9.44
CA LYS A 245 -18.44 45.57 -10.52
C LYS A 245 -19.05 45.34 -11.91
N ARG A 246 -19.73 44.21 -12.11
CA ARG A 246 -20.45 43.91 -13.37
C ARG A 246 -21.64 44.84 -13.60
N GLN A 247 -22.38 45.18 -12.54
CA GLN A 247 -23.51 46.12 -12.64
C GLN A 247 -23.03 47.53 -13.00
N ASP A 248 -21.91 47.99 -12.43
CA ASP A 248 -21.34 49.31 -12.76
C ASP A 248 -20.81 49.39 -14.19
N GLU A 249 -20.20 48.31 -14.71
CA GLU A 249 -19.75 48.23 -16.12
C GLU A 249 -20.93 48.25 -17.09
N GLN A 250 -22.02 47.53 -16.79
CA GLN A 250 -23.24 47.56 -17.61
C GLN A 250 -23.91 48.93 -17.62
N LYS A 251 -23.92 49.64 -16.49
CA LYS A 251 -24.48 51.00 -16.40
C LYS A 251 -23.68 52.01 -17.22
N LYS A 252 -22.35 51.92 -17.21
CA LYS A 252 -21.47 52.76 -18.04
C LYS A 252 -21.64 52.49 -19.54
N ALA A 253 -21.83 51.22 -19.94
CA ALA A 253 -22.09 50.87 -21.33
C ALA A 253 -23.43 51.42 -21.84
N GLN A 254 -24.48 51.40 -21.00
CA GLN A 254 -25.79 51.96 -21.36
C GLN A 254 -25.79 53.50 -21.44
N GLU A 255 -25.01 54.20 -20.60
CA GLU A 255 -24.87 55.66 -20.71
C GLU A 255 -24.08 56.09 -21.95
N GLN A 256 -23.09 55.29 -22.39
CA GLN A 256 -22.34 55.56 -23.62
C GLN A 256 -23.20 55.35 -24.87
N GLN A 257 -24.10 54.35 -24.88
CA GLN A 257 -25.05 54.17 -25.98
C GLN A 257 -26.10 55.29 -26.07
N LYS A 258 -26.52 55.87 -24.93
CA LYS A 258 -27.43 57.04 -24.93
C LYS A 258 -26.77 58.35 -25.37
N LYS A 259 -25.44 58.48 -25.25
CA LYS A 259 -24.70 59.68 -25.68
C LYS A 259 -24.19 59.63 -27.12
N GLY A 260 -24.28 58.47 -27.80
CA GLY A 260 -23.86 58.29 -29.20
C GLY A 260 -24.98 58.39 -30.26
N GLY A 261 -26.25 58.55 -29.85
CA GLY A 261 -27.42 58.57 -30.74
C GLY A 261 -28.00 59.96 -31.03
N GLY A 262 -27.14 60.98 -31.14
CA GLY A 262 -27.54 62.37 -31.42
C GLY A 262 -26.71 63.00 -32.52
N ARG A 263 -27.00 62.65 -33.77
CA ARG A 263 -26.76 63.45 -34.98
C ARG A 263 -27.71 62.99 -36.08
#